data_AF-A0A3B6VPS5-F1
#
_entry.id   AF-A0A3B6VPS5-F1
#
_cell.length_a   1.000
_cell.length_b   1.000
_cell.length_c   1.000
_cell.angle_alpha   90.00
_cell.angle_beta   90.00
_cell.angle_gamma   90.00
#
_symmetry.space_group_name_H-M   'P 1'
#
loop_
_entity.id
_entity.type
_entity.pdbx_description
1 polymer ?
#
loop_
_entity_poly.entity_id
_entity_poly.type
_entity_poly.pdbx_seq_one_letter_code
_entity_poly.pdbx_strand_id
1 'polypeptide(L)'
;MTEQKFYYKSNTLKEFNCDNNDEKLIHILNNKGYNIYSIKQKTNQLIPYHEHPSEEMVIVLSGKIRYVVEEEVVDLEEGDVIKVKPHSIHSMISIAEETYSNLLLIFL
;
A
#
# COMPACT_ATOMS: atom_id res chain seq x y z
N MET A 1 -2.12 8.52 -13.69
CA MET A 1 -3.33 8.41 -12.85
C MET A 1 -4.28 7.60 -13.68
N THR A 2 -4.51 6.38 -13.24
CA THR A 2 -5.48 5.50 -13.87
C THR A 2 -6.38 5.10 -12.72
N GLU A 3 -7.59 5.65 -12.69
CA GLU A 3 -8.59 5.21 -11.73
C GLU A 3 -9.16 3.89 -12.26
N GLN A 4 -9.02 2.82 -11.47
CA GLN A 4 -9.71 1.56 -11.72
C GLN A 4 -11.04 1.56 -10.98
N LYS A 5 -11.89 0.58 -11.30
CA LYS A 5 -13.21 0.46 -10.69
C LYS A 5 -13.14 0.36 -9.16
N PHE A 6 -12.16 -0.36 -8.63
CA PHE A 6 -12.09 -0.76 -7.23
C PHE A 6 -10.93 -0.14 -6.43
N TYR A 7 -9.93 0.39 -7.12
CA TYR A 7 -8.77 0.98 -6.48
C TYR A 7 -8.20 2.13 -7.31
N TYR A 8 -7.27 2.85 -6.72
CA TYR A 8 -6.47 3.87 -7.35
C TYR A 8 -4.98 3.57 -7.12
N LYS A 9 -4.20 3.48 -8.19
CA LYS A 9 -2.74 3.31 -8.14
C LYS A 9 -2.01 4.61 -8.48
N SER A 10 -0.98 4.93 -7.69
CA SER A 10 -0.12 6.11 -7.82
C SER A 10 1.27 5.83 -7.22
N ASN A 11 2.03 6.88 -6.93
CA ASN A 11 3.32 6.79 -6.23
C ASN A 11 3.50 7.94 -5.23
N THR A 12 4.45 7.79 -4.33
CA THR A 12 4.77 8.74 -3.24
C THR A 12 5.16 10.12 -3.76
N LEU A 13 5.90 10.19 -4.87
CA LEU A 13 6.27 11.46 -5.49
C LEU A 13 5.02 12.23 -5.93
N LYS A 14 4.06 11.55 -6.55
CA LYS A 14 2.84 12.18 -7.05
C LYS A 14 1.85 12.55 -5.94
N GLU A 15 1.64 11.67 -4.97
CA GLU A 15 0.65 11.89 -3.90
C GLU A 15 1.16 12.86 -2.82
N PHE A 16 2.46 12.85 -2.54
CA PHE A 16 3.04 13.50 -1.36
C PHE A 16 4.23 14.40 -1.67
N ASN A 17 4.65 14.53 -2.94
CA ASN A 17 5.86 15.26 -3.33
C ASN A 17 7.10 14.77 -2.53
N CYS A 18 7.18 13.46 -2.34
CA CYS A 18 8.21 12.80 -1.57
C CYS A 18 8.83 11.68 -2.39
N ASP A 19 10.12 11.80 -2.67
CA ASP A 19 10.90 10.81 -3.41
C ASP A 19 11.71 9.95 -2.42
N ASN A 20 11.47 8.64 -2.42
CA ASN A 20 12.18 7.57 -1.69
C ASN A 20 12.86 8.00 -0.37
N ASN A 21 12.14 8.72 0.48
CA ASN A 21 12.61 9.21 1.77
C ASN A 21 11.56 8.94 2.83
N ASP A 22 11.73 7.82 3.53
CA ASP A 22 10.75 7.29 4.48
C ASP A 22 10.50 8.22 5.66
N GLU A 23 11.56 8.81 6.23
CA GLU A 23 11.43 9.73 7.38
C GLU A 23 10.61 10.97 7.00
N LYS A 24 10.91 11.56 5.84
CA LYS A 24 10.17 12.70 5.31
C LYS A 24 8.72 12.31 5.00
N LEU A 25 8.49 11.14 4.41
CA LEU A 25 7.16 10.65 4.10
C LEU A 25 6.33 10.47 5.38
N ILE A 26 6.87 9.78 6.39
CA ILE A 26 6.22 9.58 7.68
C ILE A 26 5.91 10.93 8.34
N HIS A 27 6.81 11.91 8.27
CA HIS A 27 6.55 13.25 8.77
C HIS A 27 5.39 13.94 8.02
N ILE A 28 5.34 13.85 6.69
CA ILE A 28 4.25 14.38 5.87
C ILE A 28 2.90 13.74 6.23
N LEU A 29 2.87 12.41 6.37
CA LEU A 29 1.67 11.66 6.70
C LEU A 29 1.15 12.00 8.10
N ASN A 30 2.05 12.13 9.09
CA ASN A 30 1.69 12.57 10.44
C ASN A 30 1.16 14.01 10.46
N ASN A 31 1.78 14.94 9.73
CA ASN A 31 1.31 16.33 9.64
C ASN A 31 -0.07 16.44 8.98
N LYS A 32 -0.42 15.49 8.10
CA LYS A 32 -1.76 15.37 7.52
C LYS A 32 -2.78 14.75 8.49
N GLY A 33 -2.34 14.25 9.65
CA GLY A 33 -3.21 13.66 10.67
C GLY A 33 -3.60 12.21 10.41
N TYR A 34 -2.88 11.50 9.54
CA TYR A 34 -3.17 10.09 9.28
C TYR A 34 -2.73 9.20 10.45
N ASN A 35 -3.52 8.16 10.71
CA ASN A 35 -3.11 7.04 11.55
C ASN A 35 -2.27 6.08 10.70
N ILE A 36 -0.99 5.95 11.02
CA ILE A 36 -0.03 5.18 10.22
C ILE A 36 0.31 3.89 10.95
N TYR A 37 0.11 2.76 10.29
CA TYR A 37 0.55 1.45 10.78
C TYR A 37 1.71 0.97 9.92
N SER A 38 2.86 0.69 10.55
CA SER A 38 3.99 0.09 9.86
C SER A 38 3.86 -1.43 9.85
N ILE A 39 4.03 -2.05 8.68
CA ILE A 39 3.94 -3.49 8.49
C ILE A 39 5.27 -3.98 7.90
N LYS A 40 5.82 -5.01 8.54
CA LYS A 40 6.95 -5.78 8.01
C LYS A 40 6.46 -7.18 7.64
N GLN A 41 6.28 -7.43 6.35
CA GLN A 41 5.71 -8.67 5.84
C GLN A 41 6.82 -9.59 5.34
N LYS A 42 6.90 -10.82 5.86
CA LYS A 42 7.87 -11.82 5.38
C LYS A 42 7.55 -12.21 3.94
N THR A 43 8.56 -12.55 3.16
CA THR A 43 8.36 -13.14 1.83
C THR A 43 7.47 -14.37 1.89
N ASN A 44 6.52 -14.47 0.95
CA ASN A 44 5.43 -15.45 0.90
C ASN A 44 4.41 -15.39 2.05
N GLN A 45 4.50 -14.43 2.97
CA GLN A 45 3.45 -14.23 3.96
C GLN A 45 2.22 -13.64 3.27
N LEU A 46 1.08 -14.32 3.42
CA LEU A 46 -0.22 -13.89 2.89
C LEU A 46 -1.01 -13.16 3.98
N ILE A 47 -1.54 -11.98 3.64
CA ILE A 47 -2.71 -11.41 4.28
C ILE A 47 -3.93 -11.92 3.49
N PRO A 48 -4.80 -12.76 4.09
CA PRO A 48 -5.93 -13.38 3.39
C PRO A 48 -6.92 -12.36 2.82
N TYR A 49 -7.82 -12.85 1.98
CA TYR A 49 -8.93 -12.03 1.48
C TYR A 49 -9.81 -11.51 2.62
N HIS A 50 -10.07 -10.21 2.60
CA HIS A 50 -10.92 -9.51 3.55
C HIS A 50 -11.50 -8.23 2.93
N GLU A 51 -12.38 -7.56 3.68
CA GLU A 51 -12.92 -6.24 3.35
C GLU A 51 -13.15 -5.44 4.64
N HIS A 52 -13.31 -4.14 4.49
CA HIS A 52 -13.69 -3.22 5.56
C HIS A 52 -14.39 -1.98 4.98
N PRO A 53 -15.15 -1.23 5.80
CA PRO A 53 -15.89 -0.04 5.36
C PRO A 53 -15.02 1.21 5.12
N SER A 54 -13.75 1.22 5.55
CA SER A 54 -12.83 2.34 5.32
C SER A 54 -12.14 2.24 3.95
N GLU A 55 -11.67 3.35 3.41
CA GLU A 55 -10.68 3.30 2.31
C GLU A 55 -9.33 2.88 2.92
N GLU A 56 -8.64 1.92 2.30
CA GLU A 56 -7.29 1.51 2.73
C GLU A 56 -6.26 2.08 1.77
N MET A 57 -5.20 2.69 2.31
CA MET A 57 -4.03 3.09 1.57
C MET A 57 -2.82 2.25 2.01
N VAL A 58 -2.18 1.59 1.04
CA VAL A 58 -0.90 0.90 1.21
C VAL A 58 0.18 1.66 0.47
N ILE A 59 1.30 1.91 1.14
CA ILE A 59 2.52 2.49 0.57
C ILE A 59 3.66 1.50 0.74
N VAL A 60 4.35 1.17 -0.34
CA VAL A 60 5.52 0.27 -0.30
C VAL A 60 6.77 1.10 -0.04
N LEU A 61 7.40 0.91 1.13
CA LEU A 61 8.68 1.57 1.47
C LEU A 61 9.87 0.80 0.92
N SER A 62 9.80 -0.53 0.91
CA SER A 62 10.80 -1.38 0.28
C SER A 62 10.23 -2.77 0.00
N GLY A 63 10.87 -3.50 -0.92
CA GLY A 63 10.45 -4.84 -1.34
C GLY A 63 9.38 -4.80 -2.43
N LYS A 64 8.60 -5.87 -2.53
CA LYS A 64 7.61 -6.06 -3.58
C LYS A 64 6.45 -6.90 -3.08
N ILE A 65 5.24 -6.43 -3.35
CA ILE A 65 4.00 -7.12 -2.99
C ILE A 65 3.16 -7.35 -4.23
N ARG A 66 2.42 -8.45 -4.22
CA ARG A 66 1.27 -8.68 -5.09
C ARG A 66 0.02 -8.42 -4.29
N TYR A 67 -0.73 -7.42 -4.74
CA TYR A 67 -1.98 -7.01 -4.14
C TYR A 67 -3.11 -7.44 -5.08
N VAL A 68 -4.14 -8.09 -4.55
CA VAL A 68 -5.31 -8.51 -5.32
C VAL A 68 -6.50 -7.73 -4.81
N VAL A 69 -7.22 -7.04 -5.69
CA VAL A 69 -8.47 -6.33 -5.38
C VAL A 69 -9.52 -6.84 -6.35
N GLU A 70 -10.58 -7.45 -5.83
CA GLU A 70 -11.63 -8.10 -6.63
C GLU A 70 -11.03 -9.11 -7.62
N GLU A 71 -11.18 -8.85 -8.92
CA GLU A 71 -10.68 -9.69 -10.01
C GLU A 71 -9.33 -9.19 -10.56
N GLU A 72 -8.77 -8.12 -10.00
CA GLU A 72 -7.57 -7.45 -10.51
C GLU A 72 -6.32 -7.79 -9.67
N VAL A 73 -5.23 -8.11 -10.36
CA VAL A 73 -3.93 -8.38 -9.76
C VAL A 73 -3.01 -7.18 -10.02
N VAL A 74 -2.46 -6.62 -8.95
CA VAL A 74 -1.63 -5.42 -8.97
C VAL A 74 -0.32 -5.70 -8.26
N ASP A 75 0.77 -5.71 -9.02
CA ASP A 75 2.10 -5.73 -8.43
C ASP A 75 2.50 -4.30 -8.04
N LEU A 76 3.01 -4.14 -6.81
CA LEU A 76 3.46 -2.88 -6.25
C LEU A 76 4.91 -3.04 -5.77
N GLU A 77 5.73 -2.06 -6.10
CA GLU A 77 7.15 -1.99 -5.73
C GLU A 77 7.44 -0.70 -4.96
N GLU A 78 8.68 -0.54 -4.49
CA GLU A 78 9.11 0.62 -3.72
C GLU A 78 8.62 1.96 -4.31
N GLY A 79 8.00 2.78 -3.46
CA GLY A 79 7.42 4.07 -3.82
C GLY A 79 6.01 4.00 -4.39
N ASP A 80 5.49 2.82 -4.76
CA ASP A 80 4.09 2.69 -5.19
C ASP A 80 3.11 2.93 -4.04
N VAL A 81 1.96 3.48 -4.42
CA VAL A 81 0.81 3.70 -3.53
C VAL A 81 -0.42 3.07 -4.17
N ILE A 82 -1.19 2.31 -3.39
CA ILE A 82 -2.54 1.87 -3.77
C ILE A 82 -3.54 2.37 -2.73
N LYS A 83 -4.70 2.84 -3.19
CA LYS A 83 -5.87 3.16 -2.37
C LYS A 83 -7.03 2.26 -2.79
N VAL A 84 -7.52 1.43 -1.90
CA VAL A 84 -8.59 0.45 -2.14
C VAL A 84 -9.90 1.03 -1.62
N LYS A 85 -10.93 1.04 -2.48
CA LYS A 85 -12.24 1.61 -2.12
C LYS A 85 -12.91 0.79 -1.02
N PRO A 86 -13.75 1.42 -0.17
CA PRO A 86 -14.56 0.72 0.82
C PRO A 86 -15.26 -0.53 0.27
N HIS A 87 -15.29 -1.58 1.08
CA HIS A 87 -15.93 -2.87 0.77
C HIS A 87 -15.37 -3.64 -0.43
N SER A 88 -14.31 -3.16 -1.08
CA SER A 88 -13.64 -3.94 -2.14
C SER A 88 -12.88 -5.08 -1.49
N ILE A 89 -13.12 -6.32 -1.90
CA ILE A 89 -12.45 -7.50 -1.36
C ILE A 89 -10.99 -7.49 -1.82
N HIS A 90 -10.06 -7.63 -0.88
CA HIS A 90 -8.64 -7.58 -1.21
C HIS A 90 -7.77 -8.51 -0.38
N SER A 91 -6.59 -8.86 -0.93
CA SER A 91 -5.55 -9.63 -0.26
C SER A 91 -4.16 -9.14 -0.68
N MET A 92 -3.15 -9.49 0.10
CA MET A 92 -1.78 -9.07 -0.18
C MET A 92 -0.78 -10.17 0.17
N ILE A 93 0.16 -10.45 -0.74
CA ILE A 93 1.28 -11.35 -0.50
C ILE A 93 2.60 -10.66 -0.83
N SER A 94 3.60 -10.81 0.04
CA SER A 94 4.96 -10.38 -0.28
C SER A 94 5.60 -11.34 -1.29
N ILE A 95 6.03 -10.80 -2.43
CA ILE A 95 6.72 -11.52 -3.51
C ILE A 95 8.17 -11.02 -3.70
N ALA A 96 8.70 -10.30 -2.71
CA ALA A 96 10.07 -9.80 -2.72
C ALA A 96 11.09 -10.96 -2.77
N GLU A 97 12.19 -10.76 -3.49
CA GLU A 97 13.36 -11.67 -3.43
C GLU A 97 14.12 -11.52 -2.10
N GLU A 98 14.04 -10.33 -1.48
CA GLU A 98 14.53 -10.06 -0.14
C GLU A 98 13.75 -10.83 0.93
N THR A 99 14.14 -10.74 2.20
CA THR A 99 13.45 -11.45 3.29
C THR A 99 12.10 -10.82 3.67
N TYR A 100 11.92 -9.52 3.42
CA TYR A 100 10.75 -8.76 3.86
C TYR A 100 10.35 -7.67 2.87
N SER A 101 9.06 -7.33 2.85
CA SER A 101 8.56 -6.04 2.34
C SER A 101 8.18 -5.14 3.52
N ASN A 102 8.57 -3.88 3.46
CA ASN A 102 8.21 -2.87 4.47
C ASN A 102 7.14 -1.94 3.90
N LEU A 103 6.04 -1.80 4.61
CA LEU A 103 4.84 -1.12 4.13
C LEU A 103 4.33 -0.13 5.19
N LEU A 104 3.65 0.92 4.73
CA LEU A 104 2.76 1.72 5.57
C LEU A 104 1.32 1.43 5.16
N LEU A 105 0.47 1.23 6.17
CA LEU A 105 -0.97 1.02 6.04
C LEU A 105 -1.70 2.18 6.72
N ILE A 106 -2.67 2.77 6.04
CA ILE A 106 -3.48 3.88 6.53
C ILE A 106 -4.95 3.62 6.17
N PHE A 107 -5.86 3.76 7.13
CA PHE A 107 -7.30 3.74 6.89
C PHE A 107 -7.83 5.18 6.86
N LEU A 108 -8.60 5.51 5.81
CA LEU A 108 -9.15 6.85 5.51
C LEU A 108 -10.67 6.90 5.71
#